data_AF-A0A931UDD1-F1
#
_entry.id   AF-A0A931UDD1-F1
#
_cell.length_a   1.000
_cell.length_b   1.000
_cell.length_c   1.000
_cell.angle_alpha   90.00
_cell.angle_beta   90.00
_cell.angle_gamma   90.00
#
_symmetry.space_group_name_H-M   'P 1'
#
loop_
_entity.id
_entity.type
_entity.pdbx_description
1 polymer ?
#
loop_
_entity_poly.entity_id
_entity_poly.type
_entity_poly.pdbx_seq_one_letter_code
_entity_poly.pdbx_strand_id
1 'polypeptide(L)'
;MAYRDLRSYLAALEERGKLKRVRKEVDKDWEIAAVCRQLFYKIAPAKRPALMFERIKGFNIPLVAGVLGASREIYAIGLETDTVEGINRKWDQALEKPIPPRIVKSGPCKENILMGDKVDIRKLPVPVWTVGEDPGPFFTSPYVITKDPETGVRNVGTYRMEVKGPNKTGFLIGKVQDAA
;
A
#
# COMPACT_ATOMS: atom_id res chain seq x y z
N MET A 1 -11.97 9.97 14.51
CA MET A 1 -10.77 9.67 15.33
C MET A 1 -9.86 8.89 14.43
N ALA A 2 -8.64 9.40 14.21
CA ALA A 2 -7.65 8.82 13.29
C ALA A 2 -7.65 7.29 13.31
N TYR A 3 -7.76 6.65 12.15
CA TYR A 3 -7.52 5.22 12.02
C TYR A 3 -6.17 4.87 12.62
N ARG A 4 -6.15 3.86 13.50
CA ARG A 4 -4.93 3.47 14.22
C ARG A 4 -3.96 2.73 13.32
N ASP A 5 -4.48 1.97 12.37
CA ASP A 5 -3.73 1.10 11.47
C ASP A 5 -4.55 0.71 10.23
N LEU A 6 -3.94 -0.05 9.32
CA LEU A 6 -4.59 -0.57 8.12
C LEU A 6 -5.82 -1.43 8.42
N ARG A 7 -5.85 -2.20 9.51
CA ARG A 7 -6.99 -3.07 9.85
C ARG A 7 -8.22 -2.24 10.17
N SER A 8 -8.06 -1.20 10.99
CA SER A 8 -9.13 -0.26 11.33
C SER A 8 -9.63 0.52 10.10
N TYR A 9 -8.71 0.89 9.19
CA TYR A 9 -9.07 1.55 7.95
C TYR A 9 -9.86 0.63 6.99
N LEU A 10 -9.42 -0.62 6.82
CA LEU A 10 -10.13 -1.60 6.00
C LEU A 10 -11.54 -1.89 6.53
N ALA A 11 -11.72 -1.95 7.85
CA ALA A 11 -13.04 -2.09 8.46
C ALA A 11 -13.96 -0.90 8.13
N ALA A 12 -13.43 0.33 8.18
CA ALA A 12 -14.19 1.53 7.80
C ALA A 12 -14.55 1.56 6.30
N LEU A 13 -13.64 1.08 5.42
CA LEU A 13 -13.97 0.90 4.00
C LEU A 13 -15.07 -0.15 3.81
N GLU A 14 -15.03 -1.26 4.55
CA GLU A 14 -16.03 -2.32 4.49
C GLU A 14 -17.42 -1.84 4.95
N GLU A 15 -17.49 -1.12 6.07
CA GLU A 15 -18.73 -0.52 6.60
C GLU A 15 -19.38 0.44 5.59
N ARG A 16 -18.58 1.21 4.86
CA ARG A 16 -19.04 2.15 3.83
C ARG A 16 -19.26 1.49 2.46
N GLY A 17 -19.16 0.16 2.36
CA GLY A 17 -19.32 -0.58 1.12
C GLY A 17 -18.22 -0.33 0.06
N LYS A 18 -17.09 0.25 0.48
CA LYS A 18 -15.92 0.58 -0.35
C LYS A 18 -14.80 -0.46 -0.32
N LEU A 19 -14.98 -1.55 0.41
CA LEU A 19 -14.11 -2.73 0.31
C LEU A 19 -14.91 -3.92 -0.21
N LYS A 20 -14.36 -4.66 -1.17
CA LYS A 20 -14.91 -5.94 -1.63
C LYS A 20 -13.89 -7.06 -1.42
N ARG A 21 -14.35 -8.14 -0.80
CA ARG A 21 -13.55 -9.35 -0.54
C ARG A 21 -13.64 -10.31 -1.71
N VAL A 22 -12.49 -10.67 -2.25
CA VAL A 22 -12.32 -11.75 -3.22
C VAL A 22 -11.94 -13.00 -2.43
N ARG A 23 -12.94 -13.86 -2.20
CA ARG A 23 -12.74 -15.09 -1.43
C ARG A 23 -12.13 -16.21 -2.24
N LYS A 24 -12.35 -16.27 -3.56
CA LYS A 24 -11.79 -17.32 -4.42
C LYS A 24 -10.26 -17.27 -4.34
N GLU A 25 -9.61 -18.44 -4.32
CA GLU A 25 -8.16 -18.49 -4.47
C GLU A 25 -7.76 -17.90 -5.81
N VAL A 26 -6.73 -17.03 -5.80
CA VAL A 26 -6.20 -16.38 -6.99
C VAL A 26 -4.71 -16.62 -7.17
N ASP A 27 -4.27 -16.66 -8.44
CA ASP A 27 -2.87 -16.57 -8.82
C ASP A 27 -2.36 -15.12 -8.66
N LYS A 28 -1.19 -14.95 -8.06
CA LYS A 28 -0.65 -13.62 -7.75
C LYS A 28 -0.22 -12.83 -8.99
N ASP A 29 0.24 -13.52 -10.04
CA ASP A 29 0.88 -12.89 -11.20
C ASP A 29 -0.13 -12.60 -12.31
N TRP A 30 -1.18 -13.40 -12.43
CA TRP A 30 -2.19 -13.18 -13.49
C TRP A 30 -3.51 -12.61 -12.97
N GLU A 31 -4.12 -13.26 -11.99
CA GLU A 31 -5.52 -13.02 -11.65
C GLU A 31 -5.71 -11.72 -10.86
N ILE A 32 -4.80 -11.38 -9.93
CA ILE A 32 -4.88 -10.14 -9.15
C ILE A 32 -4.93 -8.92 -10.06
N ALA A 33 -3.95 -8.81 -10.97
CA ALA A 33 -3.88 -7.69 -11.91
C ALA A 33 -5.06 -7.67 -12.88
N ALA A 34 -5.48 -8.83 -13.41
CA ALA A 34 -6.62 -8.94 -14.29
C ALA A 34 -7.93 -8.47 -13.62
N VAL A 35 -8.17 -8.89 -12.37
CA VAL A 35 -9.35 -8.47 -11.59
C VAL A 35 -9.32 -6.96 -11.33
N CYS A 36 -8.18 -6.40 -10.90
CA CYS A 36 -8.01 -4.96 -10.73
C CYS A 36 -8.25 -4.20 -12.04
N ARG A 37 -7.72 -4.69 -13.16
CA ARG A 37 -7.89 -4.08 -14.48
C ARG A 37 -9.35 -4.09 -14.93
N GLN A 38 -10.04 -5.23 -14.80
CA GLN A 38 -11.47 -5.34 -15.12
C GLN A 38 -12.33 -4.42 -14.26
N LEU A 39 -12.01 -4.28 -12.98
CA LEU A 39 -12.67 -3.33 -12.08
C LEU A 39 -12.58 -1.90 -12.62
N PHE A 40 -11.40 -1.46 -13.03
CA PHE A 40 -11.18 -0.09 -13.51
C PHE A 40 -11.85 0.17 -14.87
N TYR A 41 -11.94 -0.84 -15.74
CA TYR A 41 -12.66 -0.71 -17.01
C TYR A 41 -14.18 -0.70 -16.86
N LYS A 42 -14.71 -1.58 -16.02
CA LYS A 42 -16.17 -1.84 -15.97
C LYS A 42 -16.90 -0.97 -14.97
N ILE A 43 -16.24 -0.53 -13.90
CA ILE A 43 -16.88 0.23 -12.83
C ILE A 43 -16.50 1.71 -12.93
N ALA A 44 -17.52 2.57 -12.95
CA ALA A 44 -17.34 4.01 -12.97
C ALA A 44 -16.49 4.50 -11.78
N PRO A 45 -15.59 5.49 -11.96
CA PRO A 45 -14.64 5.93 -10.93
C PRO A 45 -15.22 6.14 -9.53
N ALA A 46 -16.39 6.77 -9.41
CA ALA A 46 -17.04 7.03 -8.12
C ALA A 46 -17.52 5.76 -7.38
N LYS A 47 -17.79 4.68 -8.11
CA LYS A 47 -18.34 3.42 -7.58
C LYS A 47 -17.28 2.34 -7.33
N ARG A 48 -16.02 2.60 -7.66
CA ARG A 48 -14.94 1.62 -7.52
C ARG A 48 -14.61 1.36 -6.05
N PRO A 49 -14.68 0.09 -5.59
CA PRO A 49 -14.20 -0.32 -4.28
C PRO A 49 -12.70 -0.66 -4.30
N ALA A 50 -12.07 -0.67 -3.13
CA ALA A 50 -10.84 -1.41 -2.91
C ALA A 50 -11.12 -2.92 -2.90
N LEU A 51 -10.09 -3.72 -3.16
CA LEU A 51 -10.19 -5.18 -3.20
C LEU A 51 -9.32 -5.79 -2.10
N MET A 52 -9.85 -6.80 -1.43
CA MET A 52 -9.12 -7.66 -0.50
C MET A 52 -9.14 -9.10 -1.03
N PHE A 53 -7.98 -9.60 -1.46
CA PHE A 53 -7.78 -10.97 -1.88
C PHE A 53 -7.38 -11.80 -0.66
N GLU A 54 -8.28 -12.68 -0.21
CA GLU A 54 -8.10 -13.43 1.03
C GLU A 54 -7.22 -14.68 0.86
N ARG A 55 -7.21 -15.26 -0.34
CA ARG A 55 -6.50 -16.51 -0.65
C ARG A 55 -5.68 -16.34 -1.91
N ILE A 56 -4.36 -16.47 -1.77
CA ILE A 56 -3.41 -16.33 -2.86
C ILE A 56 -2.62 -17.63 -2.96
N LYS A 57 -2.63 -18.25 -4.13
CA LYS A 57 -2.04 -19.57 -4.34
C LYS A 57 -0.57 -19.61 -3.90
N GLY A 58 -0.27 -20.45 -2.92
CA GLY A 58 1.09 -20.62 -2.37
C GLY A 58 1.50 -19.59 -1.31
N PHE A 59 0.58 -18.73 -0.83
CA PHE A 59 0.85 -17.71 0.17
C PHE A 59 -0.17 -17.74 1.32
N ASN A 60 0.32 -17.47 2.53
CA ASN A 60 -0.51 -17.41 3.75
C ASN A 60 -0.87 -15.96 4.17
N ILE A 61 -0.58 -14.99 3.30
CA ILE A 61 -0.74 -13.56 3.58
C ILE A 61 -1.76 -13.01 2.56
N PRO A 62 -2.84 -12.33 3.00
CA PRO A 62 -3.77 -11.71 2.08
C PRO A 62 -3.18 -10.44 1.44
N LEU A 63 -3.76 -10.02 0.32
CA LEU A 63 -3.34 -8.82 -0.41
C LEU A 63 -4.51 -7.86 -0.55
N VAL A 64 -4.25 -6.57 -0.35
CA VAL A 64 -5.21 -5.50 -0.63
C VAL A 64 -4.73 -4.63 -1.77
N ALA A 65 -5.65 -4.22 -2.64
CA ALA A 65 -5.37 -3.36 -3.79
C ALA A 65 -6.39 -2.22 -3.87
N GLY A 66 -5.93 -1.04 -4.33
CA GLY A 66 -6.79 0.12 -4.52
C GLY A 66 -7.21 0.83 -3.23
N VAL A 67 -6.59 0.51 -2.09
CA VAL A 67 -6.94 1.04 -0.77
C VAL A 67 -6.72 2.55 -0.60
N LEU A 68 -6.01 3.22 -1.50
CA LEU A 68 -5.87 4.69 -1.46
C LEU A 68 -6.34 5.38 -2.75
N GLY A 69 -6.69 4.62 -3.78
CA GLY A 69 -6.79 5.15 -5.13
C GLY A 69 -7.81 4.49 -6.04
N ALA A 70 -8.64 3.55 -5.55
CA ALA A 70 -9.68 2.99 -6.40
C ALA A 70 -10.77 4.04 -6.72
N SER A 71 -11.07 4.95 -5.79
CA SER A 71 -11.98 6.08 -6.00
C SER A 71 -11.61 7.28 -5.12
N ARG A 72 -12.07 8.50 -5.49
CA ARG A 72 -11.88 9.70 -4.67
C ARG A 72 -12.50 9.57 -3.28
N GLU A 73 -13.59 8.82 -3.16
CA GLU A 73 -14.24 8.57 -1.88
C GLU A 73 -13.39 7.68 -0.96
N ILE A 74 -12.71 6.66 -1.47
CA ILE A 74 -11.76 5.86 -0.68
C ILE A 74 -10.64 6.74 -0.11
N TYR A 75 -10.13 7.67 -0.92
CA TYR A 75 -9.11 8.62 -0.49
C TYR A 75 -9.63 9.60 0.56
N ALA A 76 -10.84 10.14 0.35
CA ALA A 76 -11.55 10.97 1.34
C ALA A 76 -11.75 10.23 2.67
N ILE A 77 -12.19 8.96 2.63
CA ILE A 77 -12.32 8.11 3.81
C ILE A 77 -10.96 8.01 4.50
N GLY A 78 -9.88 7.68 3.77
CA GLY A 78 -8.53 7.54 4.34
C GLY A 78 -7.97 8.81 4.98
N LEU A 79 -8.39 9.98 4.48
CA LEU A 79 -8.07 11.29 5.06
C LEU A 79 -9.05 11.73 6.15
N GLU A 80 -10.04 10.90 6.47
CA GLU A 80 -11.12 11.19 7.43
C GLU A 80 -11.86 12.48 7.10
N THR A 81 -12.22 12.65 5.82
CA THR A 81 -13.07 13.75 5.37
C THR A 81 -14.50 13.27 5.16
N ASP A 82 -15.47 14.13 5.47
CA ASP A 82 -16.90 13.82 5.29
C ASP A 82 -17.29 13.79 3.81
N THR A 83 -16.56 14.53 2.97
CA THR A 83 -16.80 14.63 1.53
C THR A 83 -15.50 14.62 0.74
N VAL A 84 -15.63 14.39 -0.57
CA VAL A 84 -14.53 14.42 -1.53
C VAL A 84 -13.98 15.85 -1.71
N GLU A 85 -14.82 16.86 -1.55
CA GLU A 85 -14.44 18.28 -1.63
C GLU A 85 -13.59 18.69 -0.42
N GLY A 86 -13.72 17.98 0.71
CA GLY A 86 -12.94 18.22 1.92
C GLY A 86 -11.47 17.82 1.84
N ILE A 87 -11.06 17.06 0.81
CA ILE A 87 -9.70 16.53 0.65
C ILE A 87 -8.64 17.65 0.71
N ASN A 88 -8.82 18.71 -0.09
CA ASN A 88 -7.82 19.79 -0.18
C ASN A 88 -7.69 20.52 1.15
N ARG A 89 -8.83 20.88 1.77
CA ARG A 89 -8.86 21.52 3.09
C ARG A 89 -8.14 20.68 4.15
N LYS A 90 -8.30 19.35 4.11
CA LYS A 90 -7.63 18.45 5.05
C LYS A 90 -6.12 18.45 4.86
N TRP A 91 -5.66 18.49 3.60
CA TRP A 91 -4.24 18.62 3.28
C TRP A 91 -3.67 19.96 3.76
N ASP A 92 -4.35 21.07 3.47
CA ASP A 92 -3.91 22.40 3.89
C ASP A 92 -3.72 22.45 5.42
N GLN A 93 -4.71 21.97 6.18
CA GLN A 93 -4.64 21.90 7.64
C GLN A 93 -3.49 21.02 8.15
N ALA A 94 -3.24 19.88 7.50
CA ALA A 94 -2.18 18.96 7.90
C ALA A 94 -0.78 19.52 7.60
N LEU A 95 -0.63 20.25 6.49
CA LEU A 95 0.62 20.89 6.08
C LEU A 95 0.94 22.12 6.93
N GLU A 96 -0.07 22.90 7.33
CA GLU A 96 0.12 24.06 8.22
C GLU A 96 0.55 23.66 9.63
N LYS A 97 0.06 22.52 10.14
CA LYS A 97 0.26 22.09 11.53
C LYS A 97 0.65 20.61 11.61
N PRO A 98 1.85 20.23 11.13
CA PRO A 98 2.32 18.87 11.19
C PRO A 98 2.49 18.42 12.65
N ILE A 99 2.07 17.19 12.95
CA ILE A 99 2.24 16.58 14.28
C ILE A 99 3.46 15.66 14.23
N PRO A 100 4.50 15.90 15.07
CA PRO A 100 5.68 15.05 15.07
C PRO A 100 5.33 13.63 15.60
N PRO A 101 5.91 12.57 15.00
CA PRO A 101 5.68 11.22 15.47
C PRO A 101 6.31 11.00 16.85
N ARG A 102 5.73 10.09 17.64
CA ARG A 102 6.32 9.63 18.91
C ARG A 102 7.02 8.30 18.71
N ILE A 103 8.24 8.18 19.24
CA ILE A 103 8.99 6.92 19.24
C ILE A 103 8.40 6.00 20.31
N VAL A 104 8.05 4.77 19.91
CA VAL A 104 7.54 3.73 20.81
C VAL A 104 8.48 2.52 20.79
N LYS A 105 8.49 1.74 21.88
CA LYS A 105 9.41 0.59 22.04
C LYS A 105 9.07 -0.59 21.11
N SER A 106 7.79 -0.84 20.90
CA SER A 106 7.29 -1.96 20.10
C SER A 106 5.97 -1.62 19.40
N GLY A 107 5.52 -2.50 18.50
CA GLY A 107 4.23 -2.42 17.82
C GLY A 107 3.91 -3.71 17.07
N PRO A 108 2.66 -3.90 16.60
CA PRO A 108 2.22 -5.13 15.93
C PRO A 108 3.06 -5.53 14.71
N CYS A 109 3.70 -4.57 14.04
CA CYS A 109 4.62 -4.83 12.92
C CYS A 109 5.87 -5.65 13.31
N LYS A 110 6.16 -5.82 14.61
CA LYS A 110 7.29 -6.60 15.14
C LYS A 110 6.88 -7.96 15.73
N GLU A 111 5.64 -8.41 15.55
CA GLU A 111 5.18 -9.72 16.07
C GLU A 111 5.94 -10.90 15.45
N ASN A 112 6.40 -10.78 14.20
CA ASN A 112 7.20 -11.79 13.50
C ASN A 112 8.50 -11.15 12.99
N ILE A 113 9.65 -11.56 13.54
CA ILE A 113 10.96 -11.00 13.20
C ILE A 113 11.80 -12.06 12.49
N LEU A 114 12.12 -11.82 11.22
CA LEU A 114 13.02 -12.65 10.41
C LEU A 114 14.34 -11.90 10.21
N MET A 115 15.47 -12.56 10.53
CA MET A 115 16.81 -11.97 10.48
C MET A 115 17.77 -12.89 9.73
N GLY A 116 18.85 -12.32 9.17
CA GLY A 116 19.88 -13.06 8.44
C GLY A 116 19.28 -13.88 7.30
N ASP A 117 19.66 -15.15 7.21
CA ASP A 117 19.25 -16.06 6.14
C ASP A 117 17.74 -16.41 6.16
N LYS A 118 17.02 -16.03 7.23
CA LYS A 118 15.56 -16.21 7.29
C LYS A 118 14.79 -15.15 6.48
N VAL A 119 15.45 -14.06 6.11
CA VAL A 119 14.86 -12.97 5.32
C VAL A 119 14.60 -13.45 3.90
N ASP A 120 13.32 -13.53 3.53
CA ASP A 120 12.90 -13.82 2.17
C ASP A 120 11.64 -13.04 1.80
N ILE A 121 11.82 -11.94 1.06
CA ILE A 121 10.73 -11.07 0.59
C ILE A 121 9.83 -11.76 -0.45
N ARG A 122 10.28 -12.87 -1.04
CA ARG A 122 9.47 -13.66 -1.99
C ARG A 122 8.37 -14.44 -1.28
N LYS A 123 8.38 -14.50 0.07
CA LYS A 123 7.27 -15.02 0.88
C LYS A 123 6.08 -14.07 0.95
N LEU A 124 6.23 -12.84 0.46
CA LEU A 124 5.14 -11.88 0.30
C LEU A 124 4.50 -12.07 -1.08
N PRO A 125 3.17 -11.98 -1.20
CA PRO A 125 2.46 -12.19 -2.46
C PRO A 125 2.58 -10.98 -3.39
N VAL A 126 3.80 -10.61 -3.79
CA VAL A 126 4.06 -9.47 -4.67
C VAL A 126 3.68 -9.84 -6.11
N PRO A 127 2.71 -9.15 -6.74
CA PRO A 127 2.32 -9.42 -8.12
C PRO A 127 3.37 -8.94 -9.13
N VAL A 128 3.49 -9.66 -10.24
CA VAL A 128 3.76 -9.06 -11.55
C VAL A 128 2.46 -8.37 -12.01
N TRP A 129 2.48 -7.05 -12.24
CA TRP A 129 1.23 -6.31 -12.51
C TRP A 129 0.84 -6.33 -13.98
N THR A 130 1.83 -6.39 -14.87
CA THR A 130 1.63 -6.47 -16.31
C THR A 130 2.41 -7.67 -16.84
N VAL A 131 1.79 -8.85 -16.83
CA VAL A 131 2.48 -10.07 -17.26
C VAL A 131 2.89 -9.98 -18.72
N GLY A 132 4.16 -10.30 -18.99
CA GLY A 132 4.79 -10.17 -20.30
C GLY A 132 5.54 -8.85 -20.52
N GLU A 133 5.25 -7.81 -19.73
CA GLU A 133 5.85 -6.47 -19.88
C GLU A 133 6.70 -6.09 -18.65
N ASP A 134 6.21 -6.40 -17.45
CA ASP A 134 6.97 -6.17 -16.21
C ASP A 134 8.14 -7.17 -16.13
N PRO A 135 9.39 -6.72 -15.85
CA PRO A 135 10.56 -7.60 -15.75
C PRO A 135 10.54 -8.51 -14.51
N GLY A 136 9.61 -8.29 -13.58
CA GLY A 136 9.47 -9.05 -12.34
C GLY A 136 8.41 -8.48 -11.42
N PRO A 137 8.23 -9.05 -10.22
CA PRO A 137 7.26 -8.56 -9.24
C PRO A 137 7.64 -7.18 -8.67
N PHE A 138 6.64 -6.33 -8.43
CA PHE A 138 6.86 -4.98 -7.87
C PHE A 138 6.06 -4.70 -6.61
N PHE A 139 6.73 -4.17 -5.59
CA PHE A 139 6.07 -3.38 -4.56
C PHE A 139 5.70 -2.02 -5.17
N THR A 140 4.40 -1.73 -5.23
CA THR A 140 3.85 -0.53 -5.89
C THR A 140 3.53 0.60 -4.93
N SER A 141 3.40 0.31 -3.64
CA SER A 141 3.13 1.30 -2.59
C SER A 141 3.95 1.06 -1.31
N PRO A 142 5.27 0.80 -1.38
CA PRO A 142 6.08 0.74 -0.17
C PRO A 142 6.27 2.16 0.39
N TYR A 143 6.21 2.29 1.71
CA TYR A 143 6.59 3.51 2.41
C TYR A 143 8.04 3.37 2.86
N VAL A 144 8.98 3.91 2.08
CA VAL A 144 10.41 3.84 2.35
C VAL A 144 10.77 4.98 3.29
N ILE A 145 11.29 4.61 4.45
CA ILE A 145 11.71 5.55 5.49
C ILE A 145 13.22 5.70 5.39
N THR A 146 13.67 6.90 5.05
CA THR A 146 15.10 7.26 5.00
C THR A 146 15.44 8.28 6.07
N LYS A 147 16.73 8.36 6.41
CA LYS A 147 17.28 9.35 7.32
C LYS A 147 18.59 9.86 6.72
N ASP A 148 18.69 11.17 6.56
CA ASP A 148 19.94 11.83 6.18
C ASP A 148 21.03 11.51 7.22
N PRO A 149 22.20 10.99 6.79
CA PRO A 149 23.27 10.59 7.71
C PRO A 149 23.97 11.76 8.40
N GLU A 150 23.95 12.95 7.81
CA GLU A 150 24.60 14.17 8.33
C GLU A 150 23.64 15.01 9.17
N THR A 151 22.47 15.34 8.63
CA THR A 151 21.51 16.23 9.29
C THR A 151 20.55 15.49 10.22
N GLY A 152 20.37 14.19 9.99
CA GLY A 152 19.41 13.36 10.71
C GLY A 152 17.95 13.58 10.35
N VAL A 153 17.66 14.42 9.35
CA VAL A 153 16.31 14.64 8.81
C VAL A 153 15.74 13.33 8.27
N ARG A 154 14.46 13.06 8.52
CA ARG A 154 13.77 11.85 8.04
C ARG A 154 12.87 12.19 6.86
N ASN A 155 12.80 11.26 5.92
CA ASN A 155 11.85 11.28 4.82
C ASN A 155 11.04 9.98 4.80
N VAL A 156 9.79 10.08 4.31
CA VAL A 156 8.95 8.93 4.00
C VAL A 156 8.41 9.11 2.60
N GLY A 157 8.91 8.32 1.66
CA GLY A 157 8.50 8.37 0.26
C GLY A 157 7.92 7.06 -0.24
N THR A 158 7.18 7.14 -1.35
CA THR A 158 6.75 5.95 -2.09
C THR A 158 7.61 5.78 -3.34
N TYR A 159 8.14 4.58 -3.52
CA TYR A 159 9.09 4.27 -4.60
C TYR A 159 8.78 2.88 -5.15
N ARG A 160 8.87 2.68 -6.46
CA ARG A 160 8.72 1.32 -7.01
C ARG A 160 9.94 0.48 -6.64
N MET A 161 9.68 -0.72 -6.12
CA MET A 161 10.73 -1.68 -5.76
C MET A 161 10.51 -3.00 -6.48
N GLU A 162 11.40 -3.34 -7.40
CA GLU A 162 11.38 -4.62 -8.13
C GLU A 162 11.99 -5.72 -7.25
N VAL A 163 11.35 -6.88 -7.14
CA VAL A 163 11.93 -8.04 -6.44
C VAL A 163 13.02 -8.66 -7.31
N LYS A 164 14.28 -8.63 -6.84
CA LYS A 164 15.45 -9.19 -7.55
C LYS A 164 16.03 -10.44 -6.86
N GLY A 165 15.51 -10.81 -5.69
CA GLY A 165 15.97 -11.97 -4.91
C GLY A 165 15.28 -12.04 -3.54
N PRO A 166 15.64 -13.01 -2.68
CA PRO A 166 15.05 -13.15 -1.34
C PRO A 166 15.29 -11.94 -0.43
N ASN A 167 16.40 -11.23 -0.61
CA ASN A 167 16.80 -10.11 0.24
C ASN A 167 17.29 -8.93 -0.60
N LYS A 168 16.84 -8.82 -1.86
CA LYS A 168 17.32 -7.82 -2.81
C LYS A 168 16.17 -7.25 -3.63
N THR A 169 16.14 -5.92 -3.72
CA THR A 169 15.21 -5.18 -4.57
C THR A 169 15.94 -4.21 -5.50
N GLY A 170 15.42 -4.02 -6.72
CA GLY A 170 15.75 -2.88 -7.55
C GLY A 170 14.98 -1.66 -7.04
N PHE A 171 15.67 -0.58 -6.74
CA PHE A 171 15.10 0.63 -6.14
C PHE A 171 15.26 1.80 -7.11
N LEU A 172 14.14 2.29 -7.65
CA LEU A 172 14.17 3.42 -8.58
C LEU A 172 14.06 4.72 -7.79
N ILE A 173 15.11 5.53 -7.85
CA ILE A 173 15.17 6.87 -7.27
C ILE A 173 15.44 7.88 -8.37
N GLY A 174 14.62 8.92 -8.43
CA GLY A 174 14.83 10.08 -9.29
C GLY A 174 15.73 11.13 -8.63
N LYS A 175 16.44 11.92 -9.44
CA LYS A 175 17.41 12.94 -8.98
C LYS A 175 16.85 14.04 -8.05
N VAL A 176 15.52 14.20 -8.00
CA VAL A 176 14.83 15.25 -7.23
C VAL A 176 14.11 14.71 -5.99
N GLN A 177 14.35 13.45 -5.62
CA GLN A 177 13.72 12.83 -4.46
C GLN A 177 14.68 12.84 -3.28
N ASP A 178 14.17 13.06 -2.06
CA ASP A 178 14.97 13.14 -0.82
C ASP A 178 15.70 11.83 -0.43
N ALA A 179 15.46 10.73 -1.16
CA ALA A 179 16.18 9.47 -0.98
C ALA A 179 17.39 9.32 -1.91
N ALA A 180 17.60 10.27 -2.82
CA ALA A 180 18.71 10.29 -3.78
C ALA A 180 20.04 10.71 -3.13
#